data_AF-A0A9N9H0L0-F1
#
_entry.id   AF-A0A9N9H0L0-F1
#
_cell.length_a   1.000
_cell.length_b   1.000
_cell.length_c   1.000
_cell.angle_alpha   90.00
_cell.angle_beta   90.00
_cell.angle_gamma   90.00
#
_symmetry.space_group_name_H-M   'P 1'
#
loop_
_entity.id
_entity.type
_entity.pdbx_description
1 polymer ?
#
loop_
_entity_poly.entity_id
_entity_poly.type
_entity_poly.pdbx_seq_one_letter_code
_entity_poly.pdbx_strand_id
1 'polypeptide(L)'
;MDSLSERRGINCTDAEWDEYIEMPQVRSNETPSEWMKRIWERLMYFRENNLLPYQSKKYLEARKLIRWPDGSSSAPEIGIAICFSCDRLVYTGQRKKNIGNYNHIGMERHWKFSCTGNKYCGVNYEEYLKIKQKSNSGYDYDNKYALHRYELWKCNAIKRLKRAREVGRKIQAINIISQKWLEYMYKPDGLCASELALHYQLLWAVREEMRQINTV
;
A
#
# COMPACT_ATOMS: atom_id res chain seq x y z
N MET A 1 -18.86 -14.68 36.66
CA MET A 1 -17.49 -14.71 36.11
C MET A 1 -17.51 -13.80 34.91
N ASP A 2 -16.94 -12.60 35.00
CA ASP A 2 -16.86 -11.69 33.86
C ASP A 2 -16.08 -12.37 32.73
N SER A 3 -16.62 -12.25 31.53
CA SER A 3 -16.00 -12.82 30.33
C SER A 3 -14.64 -12.14 30.07
N LEU A 4 -13.67 -12.88 29.51
CA LEU A 4 -12.34 -12.32 29.19
C LEU A 4 -12.42 -11.14 28.20
N SER A 5 -13.50 -11.07 27.42
CA SER A 5 -13.86 -9.99 26.51
C SER A 5 -14.15 -8.66 27.25
N GLU A 6 -14.88 -8.70 28.36
CA GLU A 6 -15.16 -7.53 29.22
C GLU A 6 -13.89 -6.99 29.87
N ARG A 7 -12.96 -7.87 30.30
CA ARG A 7 -11.69 -7.46 30.90
C ARG A 7 -10.70 -6.84 29.89
N ARG A 8 -10.85 -7.16 28.60
CA ARG A 8 -9.91 -6.75 27.54
C ARG A 8 -10.44 -5.61 26.68
N GLY A 9 -11.71 -5.22 26.84
CA GLY A 9 -12.33 -4.17 26.03
C GLY A 9 -12.49 -4.57 24.56
N ILE A 10 -12.76 -5.86 24.30
CA ILE A 10 -12.84 -6.43 22.94
C ILE A 10 -14.20 -7.11 22.80
N ASN A 11 -14.84 -6.93 21.64
CA ASN A 11 -16.14 -7.51 21.33
C ASN A 11 -16.04 -8.95 20.80
N CYS A 12 -14.98 -9.69 21.12
CA CYS A 12 -14.75 -11.04 20.60
C CYS A 12 -14.94 -12.10 21.69
N THR A 13 -15.41 -13.28 21.29
CA THR A 13 -15.44 -14.48 22.12
C THR A 13 -14.03 -15.01 22.41
N ASP A 14 -13.89 -15.91 23.38
CA ASP A 14 -12.60 -16.55 23.69
C ASP A 14 -12.05 -17.33 22.49
N ALA A 15 -12.91 -18.02 21.75
CA ALA A 15 -12.51 -18.74 20.53
C ALA A 15 -11.98 -17.79 19.45
N GLU A 16 -12.65 -16.66 19.22
CA GLU A 16 -12.19 -15.64 18.27
C GLU A 16 -10.88 -15.00 18.74
N TRP A 17 -10.70 -14.83 20.05
CA TRP A 17 -9.46 -14.34 20.59
C TRP A 17 -8.28 -15.29 20.30
N ASP A 18 -8.48 -16.58 20.49
CA ASP A 18 -7.46 -17.60 20.22
C ASP A 18 -7.12 -17.64 18.72
N GLU A 19 -8.12 -17.57 17.85
CA GLU A 19 -7.90 -17.46 16.41
C GLU A 19 -7.10 -16.21 16.03
N TYR A 20 -7.43 -15.05 16.63
CA TYR A 20 -6.71 -13.81 16.39
C TYR A 20 -5.24 -13.90 16.79
N ILE A 21 -4.91 -14.55 17.90
CA ILE A 21 -3.51 -14.75 18.34
C ILE A 21 -2.71 -15.57 17.32
N GLU A 22 -3.36 -16.52 16.66
CA GLU A 22 -2.73 -17.40 15.67
C GLU A 22 -2.57 -16.74 14.29
N MET A 23 -3.40 -15.74 13.94
CA MET A 23 -3.31 -15.07 12.63
C MET A 23 -1.94 -14.44 12.33
N PRO A 24 -1.30 -13.68 13.25
CA PRO A 24 0.06 -13.17 13.05
C PRO A 24 1.13 -14.23 12.78
N GLN A 25 0.92 -15.50 13.17
CA GLN A 25 1.98 -16.50 13.17
C GLN A 25 2.29 -16.99 11.76
N VAL A 26 3.51 -16.72 11.33
CA VAL A 26 4.06 -17.20 10.06
C VAL A 26 4.66 -18.60 10.27
N ARG A 27 4.13 -19.57 9.54
CA ARG A 27 4.59 -20.97 9.51
C ARG A 27 5.98 -21.08 8.88
N SER A 28 6.77 -22.05 9.31
CA SER A 28 8.16 -22.21 8.84
C SER A 28 8.29 -22.46 7.33
N ASN A 29 7.26 -23.02 6.71
CA ASN A 29 7.23 -23.39 5.29
C ASN A 29 6.38 -22.45 4.42
N GLU A 30 5.92 -21.31 4.95
CA GLU A 30 5.09 -20.37 4.18
C GLU A 30 5.84 -19.06 3.89
N THR A 31 5.66 -18.57 2.68
CA THR A 31 6.09 -17.22 2.29
C THR A 31 5.15 -16.16 2.88
N PRO A 32 5.57 -14.89 2.97
CA PRO A 32 4.70 -13.81 3.44
C PRO A 32 3.39 -13.67 2.65
N SER A 33 3.44 -13.94 1.35
CA SER A 33 2.26 -13.91 0.47
C SER A 33 1.30 -15.06 0.76
N GLU A 34 1.81 -16.26 1.02
CA GLU A 34 1.00 -17.42 1.41
C GLU A 34 0.39 -17.23 2.80
N TRP A 35 1.16 -16.70 3.76
CA TRP A 35 0.66 -16.29 5.07
C TRP A 35 -0.53 -15.32 4.94
N MET A 36 -0.36 -14.23 4.19
CA MET A 36 -1.42 -13.25 3.99
C MET A 36 -2.67 -13.90 3.40
N LYS A 37 -2.52 -14.73 2.35
CA LYS A 37 -3.64 -15.44 1.73
C LYS A 37 -4.36 -16.36 2.72
N ARG A 38 -3.61 -17.14 3.50
CA ARG A 38 -4.15 -18.08 4.48
C ARG A 38 -5.02 -17.40 5.53
N ILE A 39 -4.63 -16.22 6.00
CA ILE A 39 -5.37 -15.50 7.04
C ILE A 39 -6.38 -14.50 6.47
N TRP A 40 -6.39 -14.24 5.16
CA TRP A 40 -7.05 -13.07 4.58
C TRP A 40 -8.55 -13.04 4.87
N GLU A 41 -9.27 -14.11 4.56
CA GLU A 41 -10.72 -14.18 4.74
C GLU A 41 -11.11 -13.98 6.21
N ARG A 42 -10.39 -14.64 7.13
CA ARG A 42 -10.66 -14.50 8.56
C ARG A 42 -10.28 -13.12 9.08
N LEU A 43 -9.17 -12.56 8.63
CA LEU A 43 -8.77 -11.20 8.96
C LEU A 43 -9.80 -10.17 8.48
N MET A 44 -10.41 -10.38 7.30
CA MET A 44 -11.49 -9.53 6.80
C MET A 44 -12.74 -9.64 7.67
N TYR A 45 -13.14 -10.85 8.07
CA TYR A 45 -14.23 -11.04 9.04
C TYR A 45 -14.00 -10.25 10.33
N PHE A 46 -12.81 -10.31 10.92
CA PHE A 46 -12.49 -9.55 12.14
C PHE A 46 -12.56 -8.04 11.93
N ARG A 47 -12.16 -7.55 10.75
CA ARG A 47 -12.22 -6.13 10.40
C ARG A 47 -13.66 -5.64 10.25
N GLU A 48 -14.46 -6.39 9.51
CA GLU A 48 -15.86 -6.03 9.19
C GLU A 48 -16.75 -6.06 10.43
N ASN A 49 -16.47 -6.97 11.36
CA ASN A 49 -17.21 -7.09 12.62
C ASN A 49 -16.59 -6.30 13.79
N ASN A 50 -15.57 -5.47 13.52
CA ASN A 50 -14.88 -4.66 14.54
C ASN A 50 -14.35 -5.48 15.74
N LEU A 51 -13.89 -6.71 15.48
CA LEU A 51 -13.38 -7.66 16.47
C LEU A 51 -11.88 -7.49 16.74
N LEU A 52 -11.20 -6.65 15.95
CA LEU A 52 -9.77 -6.40 16.11
C LEU A 52 -9.46 -5.61 17.39
N PRO A 53 -8.36 -5.96 18.08
CA PRO A 53 -7.89 -5.20 19.24
C PRO A 53 -7.56 -3.76 18.85
N TYR A 54 -7.74 -2.83 19.78
CA TYR A 54 -7.49 -1.40 19.55
C TYR A 54 -6.13 -1.12 18.90
N GLN A 55 -5.07 -1.76 19.40
CA GLN A 55 -3.69 -1.60 18.92
C GLN A 55 -3.48 -2.09 17.49
N SER A 56 -4.34 -2.99 17.01
CA SER A 56 -4.17 -3.69 15.73
C SER A 56 -5.15 -3.21 14.66
N LYS A 57 -5.97 -2.18 14.92
CA LYS A 57 -6.96 -1.68 13.95
C LYS A 57 -6.37 -1.04 12.68
N LYS A 58 -5.05 -0.90 12.57
CA LYS A 58 -4.40 -0.17 11.46
C LYS A 58 -3.54 -1.06 10.57
N TYR A 59 -2.98 -2.12 11.13
CA TYR A 59 -2.17 -3.11 10.43
C TYR A 59 -1.98 -4.33 11.33
N LEU A 60 -1.63 -5.47 10.72
CA LEU A 60 -1.27 -6.70 11.42
C LEU A 60 0.21 -7.00 11.18
N GLU A 61 1.00 -7.14 12.24
CA GLU A 61 2.40 -7.54 12.12
C GLU A 61 2.55 -9.05 12.11
N ALA A 62 3.33 -9.55 11.15
CA ALA A 62 3.73 -10.95 11.08
C ALA A 62 4.69 -11.27 12.23
N ARG A 63 4.49 -12.42 12.85
CA ARG A 63 5.28 -12.95 13.95
C ARG A 63 5.76 -14.35 13.62
N LYS A 64 6.85 -14.78 14.24
CA LYS A 64 7.33 -16.15 14.10
C LYS A 64 7.49 -16.77 15.46
N LEU A 65 6.77 -17.86 15.72
CA LEU A 65 6.89 -18.60 16.97
C LEU A 65 8.26 -19.28 17.04
N ILE A 66 9.01 -18.96 18.09
CA ILE A 66 10.28 -19.57 18.47
C ILE A 66 10.02 -20.32 19.77
N ARG A 67 10.38 -21.60 19.81
CA ARG A 67 10.30 -22.45 20.99
C ARG A 67 11.73 -22.83 21.40
N TRP A 68 12.02 -22.73 22.68
CA TRP A 68 13.33 -23.09 23.24
C TRP A 68 13.26 -24.45 23.95
N PRO A 69 14.41 -25.13 24.14
CA PRO A 69 14.45 -26.45 24.78
C PRO A 69 13.94 -26.46 26.23
N ASP A 70 13.96 -25.30 26.92
CA ASP A 70 13.45 -25.13 28.28
C ASP A 70 11.90 -25.04 28.35
N GLY A 71 11.21 -25.21 27.21
CA GLY A 71 9.77 -25.11 27.11
C GLY A 71 9.24 -23.67 26.96
N SER A 72 10.11 -22.66 27.05
CA SER A 72 9.71 -21.28 26.82
C SER A 72 9.43 -21.03 25.33
N SER A 73 8.57 -20.05 25.04
CA SER A 73 8.29 -19.64 23.66
C SER A 73 8.09 -18.14 23.54
N SER A 74 8.41 -17.60 22.36
CA SER A 74 8.15 -16.20 22.01
C SER A 74 7.74 -16.09 20.56
N ALA A 75 6.95 -15.06 20.25
CA ALA A 75 6.54 -14.76 18.89
C ALA A 75 6.98 -13.32 18.53
N PRO A 76 8.28 -13.08 18.29
CA PRO A 76 8.77 -11.79 17.85
C PRO A 76 8.24 -11.44 16.46
N GLU A 77 8.07 -10.14 16.24
CA GLU A 77 7.74 -9.61 14.91
C GLU A 77 8.93 -9.74 13.96
N ILE A 78 8.64 -10.16 12.73
CA ILE A 78 9.67 -10.49 11.74
C ILE A 78 9.89 -9.40 10.68
N GLY A 79 9.38 -8.19 10.91
CA GLY A 79 9.57 -7.05 10.01
C GLY A 79 8.70 -7.08 8.75
N ILE A 80 7.54 -7.72 8.84
CA ILE A 80 6.52 -7.80 7.79
C ILE A 80 5.18 -7.45 8.43
N ALA A 81 4.33 -6.71 7.72
CA ALA A 81 3.00 -6.36 8.16
C ALA A 81 2.00 -6.31 7.01
N ILE A 82 0.72 -6.45 7.32
CA ILE A 82 -0.40 -6.19 6.41
C ILE A 82 -0.96 -4.81 6.73
N CYS A 83 -0.87 -3.87 5.79
CA CYS A 83 -1.43 -2.54 5.96
C CYS A 83 -2.94 -2.55 5.64
N PHE A 84 -3.80 -2.27 6.63
CA PHE A 84 -5.26 -2.29 6.40
C PHE A 84 -5.78 -1.07 5.62
N SER A 85 -4.92 -0.10 5.39
CA SER A 85 -5.28 1.06 4.58
C SER A 85 -5.19 0.77 3.09
N CYS A 86 -4.23 -0.05 2.66
CA CYS A 86 -4.02 -0.38 1.25
C CYS A 86 -4.14 -1.88 0.93
N ASP A 87 -4.41 -2.70 1.95
CA ASP A 87 -4.60 -4.14 1.84
C ASP A 87 -3.41 -4.85 1.19
N ARG A 88 -2.18 -4.40 1.53
CA ARG A 88 -0.93 -4.91 0.98
C ARG A 88 0.03 -5.35 2.07
N LEU A 89 0.86 -6.34 1.74
CA LEU A 89 2.07 -6.67 2.47
C LEU A 89 3.07 -5.51 2.43
N VAL A 90 3.67 -5.25 3.59
CA VAL A 90 4.63 -4.18 3.83
C VAL A 90 5.83 -4.78 4.55
N TYR A 91 7.02 -4.60 3.98
CA TYR A 91 8.27 -4.91 4.65
C TYR A 91 8.66 -3.72 5.53
N THR A 92 8.51 -3.90 6.84
CA THR A 92 8.77 -2.87 7.86
C THR A 92 10.23 -2.89 8.32
N GLY A 93 10.96 -3.97 8.00
CA GLY A 93 12.35 -4.20 8.41
C GLY A 93 12.45 -4.84 9.79
N GLN A 94 13.55 -5.54 10.06
CA GLN A 94 13.78 -6.17 11.36
C GLN A 94 13.98 -5.12 12.47
N ARG A 95 13.42 -5.37 13.66
CA ARG A 95 13.62 -4.53 14.85
C ARG A 95 15.11 -4.46 15.20
N LYS A 96 15.71 -3.27 15.17
CA LYS A 96 17.05 -3.03 15.76
C LYS A 96 16.87 -2.56 17.21
N LYS A 97 17.57 -3.22 18.15
CA LYS A 97 17.46 -3.08 19.61
C LYS A 97 17.78 -1.69 20.23
N ASN A 98 18.17 -0.69 19.43
CA ASN A 98 19.03 0.41 19.96
C ASN A 98 18.42 1.82 19.97
N ILE A 99 17.10 2.02 20.02
CA ILE A 99 16.53 3.35 20.36
C ILE A 99 15.29 3.13 21.22
N GLY A 100 15.32 3.63 22.45
CA GLY A 100 14.26 3.51 23.46
C GLY A 100 12.94 4.24 23.14
N ASN A 101 12.45 4.20 21.89
CA ASN A 101 11.11 4.66 21.54
C ASN A 101 10.56 3.93 20.29
N TYR A 102 9.80 2.87 20.55
CA TYR A 102 8.83 2.10 19.73
C TYR A 102 8.84 2.12 18.17
N ASN A 103 9.25 0.98 17.59
CA ASN A 103 8.48 -0.03 16.80
C ASN A 103 7.59 0.32 15.58
N HIS A 104 7.39 1.56 15.13
CA HIS A 104 6.49 1.83 13.97
C HIS A 104 7.13 2.43 12.74
N ILE A 105 8.44 2.69 12.76
CA ILE A 105 9.15 3.42 11.70
C ILE A 105 8.92 2.81 10.30
N GLY A 106 8.86 1.48 10.19
CA GLY A 106 8.61 0.80 8.92
C GLY A 106 7.21 1.08 8.38
N MET A 107 6.19 0.95 9.24
CA MET A 107 4.80 1.26 8.88
C MET A 107 4.57 2.73 8.61
N GLU A 108 5.16 3.62 9.41
CA GLU A 108 5.08 5.07 9.18
C GLU A 108 5.75 5.48 7.88
N ARG A 109 6.91 4.90 7.55
CA ARG A 109 7.55 5.08 6.23
C ARG A 109 6.62 4.63 5.12
N HIS A 110 5.99 3.46 5.26
CA HIS A 110 5.02 2.99 4.29
C HIS A 110 3.85 3.98 4.14
N TRP A 111 3.21 4.39 5.23
CA TRP A 111 2.11 5.36 5.20
C TRP A 111 2.52 6.68 4.55
N LYS A 112 3.67 7.24 4.92
CA LYS A 112 4.20 8.49 4.39
C LYS A 112 4.51 8.43 2.89
N PHE A 113 5.04 7.31 2.39
CA PHE A 113 5.68 7.29 1.07
C PHE A 113 5.06 6.37 0.02
N SER A 114 4.38 5.31 0.44
CA SER A 114 4.05 4.17 -0.42
C SER A 114 2.60 3.68 -0.28
N CYS A 115 1.91 4.01 0.81
CA CYS A 115 0.53 3.62 1.02
C CYS A 115 -0.38 4.26 -0.03
N THR A 116 -1.23 3.43 -0.65
CA THR A 116 -2.19 3.86 -1.68
C THR A 116 -3.56 4.22 -1.13
N GLY A 117 -3.92 3.72 0.06
CA GLY A 117 -5.14 4.10 0.75
C GLY A 117 -4.90 5.13 1.86
N ASN A 118 -5.99 5.56 2.51
CA ASN A 118 -6.01 6.61 3.54
C ASN A 118 -6.64 6.19 4.88
N LYS A 119 -7.17 4.97 5.03
CA LYS A 119 -7.87 4.49 6.25
C LYS A 119 -7.00 4.48 7.51
N TYR A 120 -5.67 4.61 7.37
CA TYR A 120 -4.78 4.78 8.53
C TYR A 120 -4.96 6.13 9.23
N CYS A 121 -5.35 7.18 8.49
CA CYS A 121 -5.70 8.48 9.03
C CYS A 121 -7.18 8.46 9.42
N GLY A 122 -7.44 8.31 10.72
CA GLY A 122 -8.82 8.25 11.25
C GLY A 122 -9.42 9.62 11.57
N VAL A 123 -8.71 10.70 11.27
CA VAL A 123 -9.15 12.08 11.57
C VAL A 123 -9.33 12.87 10.28
N ASN A 124 -10.45 13.60 10.20
CA ASN A 124 -10.71 14.56 9.15
C ASN A 124 -10.07 15.93 9.47
N TYR A 125 -10.19 16.90 8.56
CA TYR A 125 -9.58 18.22 8.74
C TYR A 125 -10.15 19.00 9.93
N GLU A 126 -11.46 18.96 10.14
CA GLU A 126 -12.11 19.65 11.26
C GLU A 126 -11.71 19.04 12.61
N GLU A 127 -11.67 17.71 12.69
CA GLU A 127 -11.18 16.97 13.84
C GLU A 127 -9.71 17.26 14.12
N TYR A 128 -8.87 17.32 13.08
CA TYR A 128 -7.48 17.74 13.20
C TYR A 128 -7.36 19.14 13.82
N LEU A 129 -8.17 20.11 13.35
CA LEU A 129 -8.18 21.46 13.92
C LEU A 129 -8.65 21.46 15.38
N LYS A 130 -9.72 20.72 15.70
CA LYS A 130 -10.22 20.57 17.07
C LYS A 130 -9.15 20.00 18.00
N ILE A 131 -8.45 18.94 17.59
CA ILE A 131 -7.38 18.33 18.38
C ILE A 131 -6.21 19.30 18.56
N LYS A 132 -5.85 20.05 17.51
CA LYS A 132 -4.76 21.03 17.55
C LYS A 132 -5.05 22.23 18.45
N GLN A 133 -6.32 22.58 18.62
CA GLN A 133 -6.78 23.69 19.46
C GLN A 133 -6.99 23.31 20.93
N LYS A 134 -6.91 22.02 21.30
CA LYS A 134 -7.05 21.58 22.70
C LYS A 134 -5.95 22.20 23.57
N SER A 135 -6.33 22.60 24.78
CA SER A 135 -5.37 22.95 25.82
C SER A 135 -4.52 21.73 26.23
N ASN A 136 -3.32 21.97 26.77
CA ASN A 136 -2.43 20.90 27.24
C ASN A 136 -3.11 19.95 28.26
N SER A 137 -4.09 20.45 29.02
CA SER A 137 -4.89 19.66 29.96
C SER A 137 -5.86 18.67 29.32
N GLY A 138 -6.27 18.89 28.06
CA GLY A 138 -7.12 17.97 27.29
C GLY A 138 -6.35 17.12 26.28
N TYR A 139 -5.01 17.22 26.27
CA TYR A 139 -4.14 16.59 25.29
C TYR A 139 -3.63 15.23 25.79
N ASP A 140 -4.35 14.16 25.42
CA ASP A 140 -3.92 12.78 25.66
C ASP A 140 -2.95 12.22 24.59
N TYR A 141 -2.51 10.97 24.81
CA TYR A 141 -1.62 10.22 23.92
C TYR A 141 -2.27 9.89 22.56
N ASP A 142 -3.57 9.62 22.52
CA ASP A 142 -4.30 9.31 21.29
C ASP A 142 -4.37 10.52 20.36
N ASN A 143 -4.54 11.73 20.90
CA ASN A 143 -4.48 12.98 20.17
C ASN A 143 -3.11 13.15 19.48
N LYS A 144 -2.02 12.82 20.17
CA LYS A 144 -0.66 12.88 19.59
C LYS A 144 -0.51 11.94 18.40
N TYR A 145 -1.01 10.71 18.51
CA TYR A 145 -0.99 9.74 17.42
C TYR A 145 -1.92 10.10 16.27
N ALA A 146 -3.08 10.70 16.56
CA ALA A 146 -3.99 11.21 15.55
C ALA A 146 -3.34 12.33 14.72
N LEU A 147 -2.75 13.33 15.39
CA LEU A 147 -2.02 14.42 14.72
C LEU A 147 -0.84 13.91 13.90
N HIS A 148 -0.02 13.02 14.46
CA HIS A 148 1.13 12.44 13.75
C HIS A 148 0.70 11.73 12.46
N ARG A 149 -0.32 10.88 12.54
CA ARG A 149 -0.85 10.17 11.35
C ARG A 149 -1.43 11.11 10.31
N TYR A 150 -2.08 12.20 10.74
CA TYR A 150 -2.56 13.23 9.81
C TYR A 150 -1.41 13.89 9.05
N GLU A 151 -0.29 14.19 9.73
CA GLU A 151 0.90 14.74 9.07
C GLU A 151 1.55 13.72 8.10
N LEU A 152 1.59 12.43 8.45
CA LEU A 152 2.04 11.37 7.53
C LEU A 152 1.14 11.32 6.29
N TRP A 153 -0.18 11.40 6.47
CA TRP A 153 -1.15 11.43 5.39
C TRP A 153 -0.98 12.64 4.49
N LYS A 154 -0.83 13.84 5.07
CA LYS A 154 -0.57 15.07 4.33
C LYS A 154 0.70 14.97 3.48
N CYS A 155 1.79 14.43 4.03
CA CYS A 155 3.02 14.18 3.29
C CYS A 155 2.79 13.24 2.08
N ASN A 156 2.07 12.14 2.29
CA ASN A 156 1.75 11.18 1.24
C ASN A 156 0.90 11.83 0.13
N ALA A 157 -0.15 12.58 0.52
CA ALA A 157 -1.06 13.26 -0.40
C ALA A 157 -0.31 14.28 -1.28
N ILE A 158 0.53 15.13 -0.68
CA ILE A 158 1.35 16.10 -1.41
C ILE A 158 2.27 15.39 -2.42
N LYS A 159 2.92 14.30 -2.00
CA LYS A 159 3.80 13.53 -2.88
C LYS A 159 3.03 12.92 -4.06
N ARG A 160 1.86 12.34 -3.82
CA ARG A 160 0.99 11.78 -4.88
C ARG A 160 0.56 12.85 -5.87
N LEU A 161 0.18 14.02 -5.36
CA LEU A 161 -0.21 15.16 -6.19
C LEU A 161 0.96 15.68 -7.04
N LYS A 162 2.18 15.76 -6.49
CA LYS A 162 3.39 16.10 -7.26
C LYS A 162 3.64 15.09 -8.40
N ARG A 163 3.53 13.79 -8.11
CA ARG A 163 3.66 12.73 -9.13
C ARG A 163 2.59 12.83 -10.21
N ALA A 164 1.33 13.03 -9.83
CA ALA A 164 0.23 13.20 -10.77
C ALA A 164 0.44 14.40 -11.69
N ARG A 165 0.90 15.54 -11.16
CA ARG A 165 1.27 16.71 -11.97
C ARG A 165 2.42 16.43 -12.93
N GLU A 166 3.44 15.70 -12.49
CA GLU A 166 4.55 15.31 -13.36
C GLU A 166 4.09 14.41 -14.50
N VAL A 167 3.27 13.40 -14.21
CA VAL A 167 2.68 12.52 -15.22
C VAL A 167 1.80 13.32 -16.18
N GLY A 168 0.98 14.25 -15.68
CA GLY A 168 0.16 15.13 -16.50
C GLY A 168 1.00 15.97 -17.48
N ARG A 169 2.13 16.54 -17.02
CA ARG A 169 3.07 17.26 -17.91
C ARG A 169 3.67 16.35 -18.98
N LYS A 170 4.02 15.11 -18.64
CA LYS A 170 4.55 14.13 -19.61
C LYS A 170 3.51 13.78 -20.67
N ILE A 171 2.26 13.53 -20.27
CA ILE A 171 1.13 13.27 -21.19
C ILE A 171 0.90 14.47 -22.11
N GLN A 172 0.88 15.68 -21.56
CA GLN A 172 0.73 16.90 -22.35
C GLN A 172 1.85 17.06 -23.40
N ALA A 173 3.11 16.81 -23.00
CA ALA A 173 4.23 16.86 -23.93
C ALA A 173 4.11 15.82 -25.05
N ILE A 174 3.72 14.59 -24.73
CA ILE A 174 3.47 13.53 -25.72
C ILE A 174 2.37 13.95 -26.70
N ASN A 175 1.28 14.53 -26.22
CA ASN A 175 0.18 14.98 -27.08
C ASN A 175 0.63 16.10 -28.03
N ILE A 176 1.39 17.09 -27.53
CA ILE A 176 1.94 18.18 -28.36
C ILE A 176 2.89 17.63 -29.44
N ILE A 177 3.79 16.72 -29.06
CA ILE A 177 4.73 16.09 -30.01
C ILE A 177 3.96 15.31 -31.06
N SER A 178 2.99 14.49 -30.65
CA SER A 178 2.17 13.68 -31.57
C SER A 178 1.41 14.56 -32.56
N GLN A 179 0.82 15.66 -32.08
CA GLN A 179 0.13 16.62 -32.94
C GLN A 179 1.09 17.27 -33.95
N LYS A 180 2.24 17.77 -33.49
CA LYS A 180 3.25 18.37 -34.39
C LYS A 180 3.80 17.37 -35.40
N TRP A 181 3.93 16.10 -35.00
CA TRP A 181 4.39 15.04 -35.89
C TRP A 181 3.37 14.77 -37.00
N LEU A 182 2.08 14.72 -36.67
CA LEU A 182 1.00 14.65 -37.66
C LEU A 182 1.02 15.88 -38.58
N GLU A 183 1.10 17.09 -38.03
CA GLU A 183 1.17 18.32 -38.84
C GLU A 183 2.37 18.32 -39.80
N TYR A 184 3.54 17.83 -39.36
CA TYR A 184 4.74 17.68 -40.20
C TYR A 184 4.53 16.64 -41.32
N MET A 185 3.97 15.48 -40.99
CA MET A 185 3.72 14.41 -41.97
C MET A 185 2.72 14.79 -43.06
N TYR A 186 1.76 15.67 -42.77
CA TYR A 186 0.70 16.06 -43.71
C TYR A 186 0.82 17.49 -44.23
N LYS A 187 1.95 18.18 -43.96
CA LYS A 187 2.23 19.51 -44.53
C LYS A 187 2.61 19.38 -46.02
N PRO A 188 2.26 20.35 -46.88
CA PRO A 188 2.62 20.33 -48.31
C PRO A 188 4.13 20.27 -48.58
N ASP A 189 4.94 20.81 -47.66
CA ASP A 189 6.42 20.82 -47.73
C ASP A 189 7.06 19.73 -46.84
N GLY A 190 6.24 18.87 -46.19
CA GLY A 190 6.67 17.68 -45.46
C GLY A 190 6.84 16.49 -46.41
N LEU A 191 6.84 15.25 -45.90
CA LEU A 191 6.77 14.05 -46.75
C LEU A 191 5.56 14.21 -47.67
N CYS A 192 5.79 14.46 -48.95
CA CYS A 192 4.70 14.80 -49.86
C CYS A 192 3.72 13.63 -49.89
N ALA A 193 2.42 13.87 -50.04
CA ALA A 193 1.43 12.80 -50.16
C ALA A 193 1.82 11.75 -51.22
N SER A 194 2.58 12.16 -52.25
CA SER A 194 3.21 11.28 -53.24
C SER A 194 4.33 10.40 -52.69
N GLU A 195 5.23 10.93 -51.86
CA GLU A 195 6.31 10.16 -51.22
C GLU A 195 5.76 9.17 -50.18
N LEU A 196 4.70 9.56 -49.46
CA LEU A 196 4.00 8.67 -48.54
C LEU A 196 3.29 7.53 -49.30
N ALA A 197 2.63 7.84 -50.41
CA ALA A 197 2.03 6.84 -51.29
C ALA A 197 3.08 5.88 -51.85
N LEU A 198 4.25 6.40 -52.26
CA LEU A 198 5.38 5.60 -52.73
C LEU A 198 5.89 4.66 -51.63
N HIS A 199 6.03 5.17 -50.41
CA HIS A 199 6.49 4.40 -49.27
C HIS A 199 5.53 3.24 -48.95
N TYR A 200 4.21 3.49 -48.95
CA TYR A 200 3.20 2.44 -48.76
C TYR A 200 3.15 1.43 -49.92
N GLN A 201 3.31 1.87 -51.17
CA GLN A 201 3.43 0.97 -52.33
C GLN A 201 4.63 0.04 -52.21
N LEU A 202 5.80 0.57 -51.84
CA LEU A 202 7.02 -0.21 -51.63
C LEU A 202 6.86 -1.20 -50.47
N LEU A 203 6.28 -0.77 -49.34
CA LEU A 203 5.98 -1.65 -48.20
C LEU A 203 5.02 -2.78 -48.56
N TRP A 204 4.03 -2.51 -49.41
CA TRP A 204 3.09 -3.51 -49.91
C TRP A 204 3.78 -4.51 -50.85
N ALA A 205 4.59 -4.04 -51.79
CA ALA A 205 5.36 -4.89 -52.70
C ALA A 205 6.32 -5.83 -51.94
N VAL A 206 7.06 -5.32 -50.95
CA VAL A 206 7.96 -6.12 -50.11
C VAL A 206 7.18 -7.18 -49.31
N ARG A 207 5.98 -6.86 -48.84
CA ARG A 207 5.12 -7.83 -48.14
C ARG A 207 4.62 -8.93 -49.08
N GLU A 208 4.29 -8.62 -50.32
CA GLU A 208 3.90 -9.63 -51.31
C GLU A 208 5.07 -10.52 -51.72
N GLU A 209 6.27 -9.97 -51.92
CA GLU A 209 7.47 -10.79 -52.17
C GLU A 209 7.77 -11.73 -51.00
N MET A 210 7.70 -11.23 -49.75
CA MET A 210 7.85 -12.09 -48.57
C MET A 210 6.76 -13.17 -48.48
N ARG A 211 5.53 -12.92 -48.96
CA ARG A 211 4.48 -13.94 -49.01
C ARG A 211 4.79 -15.02 -50.05
N GLN A 212 5.30 -14.62 -51.22
CA GLN A 212 5.67 -15.57 -52.27
C GLN A 212 6.86 -16.45 -51.86
N ILE A 213 7.85 -15.90 -51.16
CA ILE A 213 8.98 -16.68 -50.63
C ILE A 213 8.52 -17.69 -49.57
N ASN A 214 7.50 -17.35 -48.77
CA ASN A 214 6.96 -18.25 -47.74
C ASN A 214 5.96 -19.28 -48.27
N THR A 215 5.67 -19.28 -49.58
CA THR A 215 4.74 -20.24 -50.22
C THR A 215 5.43 -21.19 -51.20
N VAL A 216 6.76 -21.19 -51.25
CA VAL A 216 7.64 -22.20 -51.90
C VAL A 216 8.25 -23.10 -50.83
#